data_AF-A0A851A1H6-F1
#
_entry.id   AF-A0A851A1H6-F1
#
_cell.length_a   1.000
_cell.length_b   1.000
_cell.length_c   1.000
_cell.angle_alpha   90.00
_cell.angle_beta   90.00
_cell.angle_gamma   90.00
#
_symmetry.space_group_name_H-M   'P 1'
#
loop_
_entity.id
_entity.type
_entity.pdbx_description
1 polymer ?
#
loop_
_entity_poly.entity_id
_entity_poly.type
_entity_poly.pdbx_seq_one_letter_code
_entity_poly.pdbx_strand_id
1 'polypeptide(L)'
;NLIPRVAGKLDVAPVSDIIEIQSPDTFVRTIYAGNILCTVQCDEAIKVFTVRGTSFEAAPTSGGSASLEKLTPPPPVGLSEWIEQKLTKSDRPELTSAKVVVSGGRGLKSGENFKLLYDLADQLHAAVGASRAAVDAGFVPNDMQVGQTGKIVAP
;
A
#
# COMPACT_ATOMS: atom_id res chain seq x y z
N ASN A 1 -0.81 -8.61 -7.08
CA ASN A 1 -1.25 -9.13 -8.41
C ASN A 1 -2.58 -9.88 -8.40
N LEU A 2 -3.41 -9.79 -7.35
CA LEU A 2 -4.67 -10.56 -7.30
C LEU A 2 -5.77 -9.95 -8.18
N ILE A 3 -6.10 -8.68 -7.94
CA ILE A 3 -7.27 -8.02 -8.53
C ILE A 3 -7.23 -7.94 -10.07
N PRO A 4 -6.12 -7.55 -10.73
CA PRO A 4 -6.07 -7.57 -12.20
C PRO A 4 -6.23 -8.98 -12.80
N ARG A 5 -5.76 -10.03 -12.11
CA ARG A 5 -5.93 -11.41 -12.57
C ARG A 5 -7.38 -11.87 -12.47
N VAL A 6 -8.08 -11.49 -11.41
CA VAL A 6 -9.52 -11.74 -11.25
C VAL A 6 -10.30 -11.02 -12.34
N ALA A 7 -10.01 -9.73 -12.58
CA ALA A 7 -10.65 -8.93 -13.63
C ALA A 7 -10.48 -9.58 -15.03
N GLY A 8 -9.27 -10.02 -15.37
CA GLY A 8 -9.03 -10.73 -16.64
C GLY A 8 -9.71 -12.10 -16.75
N LYS A 9 -10.09 -12.73 -15.63
CA LYS A 9 -10.91 -13.96 -15.64
C LYS A 9 -12.40 -13.68 -15.77
N LEU A 10 -12.84 -12.50 -15.35
CA LEU A 10 -14.22 -12.02 -15.49
C LEU A 10 -14.46 -11.26 -16.80
N ASP A 11 -13.40 -11.01 -17.57
CA ASP A 11 -13.42 -10.22 -18.81
C ASP A 11 -13.95 -8.79 -18.59
N VAL A 12 -13.44 -8.12 -17.56
CA VAL A 12 -13.79 -6.73 -17.21
C VAL A 12 -12.54 -5.87 -17.02
N ALA A 13 -12.65 -4.57 -17.29
CA ALA A 13 -11.61 -3.59 -17.00
C ALA A 13 -11.60 -3.19 -15.51
N PRO A 14 -10.51 -3.43 -14.74
CA PRO A 14 -10.44 -3.02 -13.36
C PRO A 14 -10.05 -1.54 -13.16
N VAL A 15 -10.50 -0.93 -12.07
CA VAL A 15 -10.08 0.42 -11.65
C VAL A 15 -9.11 0.34 -10.48
N SER A 16 -7.86 0.76 -10.69
CA SER A 16 -6.81 0.63 -9.67
C SER A 16 -6.66 1.88 -8.82
N ASP A 17 -6.45 1.65 -7.52
CA ASP A 17 -5.97 2.64 -6.53
C ASP A 17 -6.89 3.85 -6.43
N ILE A 18 -8.18 3.57 -6.24
CA ILE A 18 -9.21 4.61 -6.08
C ILE A 18 -9.04 5.34 -4.76
N ILE A 19 -9.29 6.64 -4.79
CA ILE A 19 -9.20 7.54 -3.63
C ILE A 19 -10.58 8.08 -3.22
N GLU A 20 -11.60 7.90 -4.06
CA GLU A 20 -12.96 8.37 -3.80
C GLU A 20 -13.95 7.48 -4.56
N ILE A 21 -15.13 7.29 -3.99
CA ILE A 21 -16.29 6.64 -4.62
C ILE A 21 -17.39 7.71 -4.69
N GLN A 22 -17.75 8.13 -5.90
CA GLN A 22 -18.81 9.14 -6.12
C GLN A 22 -20.18 8.51 -6.30
N SER A 23 -20.21 7.32 -6.90
CA SER A 23 -21.40 6.49 -7.10
C SER A 23 -20.98 5.02 -7.18
N PRO A 24 -21.93 4.05 -7.20
CA PRO A 24 -21.60 2.63 -7.34
C PRO A 24 -20.77 2.27 -8.57
N ASP A 25 -20.74 3.12 -9.59
CA ASP A 25 -20.03 2.95 -10.85
C ASP A 25 -19.03 4.07 -11.17
N THR A 26 -18.88 5.10 -10.33
CA THR A 26 -17.97 6.23 -10.59
C THR A 26 -16.95 6.39 -9.48
N PHE A 27 -15.69 6.36 -9.86
CA PHE A 27 -14.54 6.37 -8.95
C PHE A 27 -13.57 7.49 -9.32
N VAL A 28 -12.87 8.05 -8.33
CA VAL A 28 -11.74 8.96 -8.58
C VAL A 28 -10.45 8.23 -8.25
N ARG A 29 -9.45 8.35 -9.14
CA ARG A 29 -8.08 7.87 -8.91
C ARG A 29 -7.07 8.91 -9.33
N THR A 30 -5.84 8.79 -8.85
CA THR A 30 -4.74 9.65 -9.30
C THR A 30 -3.98 9.01 -10.46
N ILE A 31 -3.57 9.84 -11.42
CA ILE A 31 -2.60 9.47 -12.47
C ILE A 31 -1.45 10.49 -12.51
N TYR A 32 -0.43 10.25 -13.32
CA TYR A 32 0.78 11.11 -13.40
C TYR A 32 1.41 11.42 -12.03
N ALA A 33 1.66 10.36 -11.25
CA ALA A 33 2.28 10.45 -9.92
C ALA A 33 1.53 11.38 -8.93
N GLY A 34 0.20 11.43 -9.02
CA GLY A 34 -0.62 12.23 -8.10
C GLY A 34 -1.02 13.60 -8.66
N ASN A 35 -0.45 14.03 -9.77
CA ASN A 35 -0.66 15.39 -10.30
C ASN A 35 -2.02 15.61 -10.97
N ILE A 36 -2.71 14.52 -11.35
CA ILE A 36 -4.01 14.61 -12.02
C ILE A 36 -5.00 13.69 -11.31
N LEU A 37 -6.16 14.25 -11.00
CA LEU A 37 -7.35 13.51 -10.58
C LEU A 37 -8.12 13.05 -11.82
N CYS A 38 -8.37 11.75 -11.90
CA CYS A 38 -9.10 11.12 -13.00
C CYS A 38 -10.36 10.49 -12.45
N THR A 39 -11.51 11.08 -12.79
CA THR A 39 -12.83 10.49 -12.56
C THR A 39 -13.11 9.46 -13.64
N VAL A 40 -13.45 8.24 -13.25
CA VAL A 40 -13.69 7.10 -14.13
C VAL A 40 -15.08 6.54 -13.85
N GLN A 41 -15.94 6.54 -14.86
CA GLN A 41 -17.18 5.77 -14.85
C GLN A 41 -16.91 4.36 -15.38
N CYS A 42 -17.41 3.35 -14.68
CA CYS A 42 -17.17 1.93 -14.94
C CYS A 42 -18.49 1.25 -15.33
N ASP A 43 -18.68 1.05 -16.63
CA ASP A 43 -19.88 0.43 -17.20
C ASP A 43 -19.84 -1.11 -17.19
N GLU A 44 -18.79 -1.69 -16.61
CA GLU A 44 -18.61 -3.15 -16.51
C GLU A 44 -19.71 -3.80 -15.68
N ALA A 45 -20.14 -5.01 -16.06
CA ALA A 45 -21.17 -5.74 -15.30
C ALA A 45 -20.73 -6.04 -13.86
N ILE A 46 -19.43 -6.25 -13.64
CA ILE A 46 -18.84 -6.48 -12.32
C ILE A 46 -17.77 -5.41 -12.07
N LYS A 47 -17.94 -4.64 -10.99
CA LYS A 47 -16.99 -3.60 -10.59
C LYS A 47 -15.81 -4.24 -9.86
N VAL A 48 -14.66 -4.31 -10.51
CA VAL A 48 -13.42 -4.82 -9.92
C VAL A 48 -12.46 -3.66 -9.70
N PHE A 49 -12.12 -3.36 -8.45
CA PHE A 49 -11.24 -2.24 -8.14
C PHE A 49 -10.34 -2.48 -6.92
N THR A 50 -9.27 -1.71 -6.81
CA THR A 50 -8.45 -1.64 -5.58
C THR A 50 -8.59 -0.27 -4.94
N VAL A 51 -8.60 -0.22 -3.61
CA VAL A 51 -8.79 1.00 -2.82
C VAL A 51 -7.48 1.46 -2.22
N ARG A 52 -7.21 2.77 -2.26
CA ARG A 52 -6.11 3.38 -1.52
C ARG A 52 -6.48 3.48 -0.05
N GLY A 53 -5.81 2.70 0.80
CA GLY A 53 -6.13 2.63 2.23
C GLY A 53 -6.11 3.99 2.94
N THR A 54 -5.15 4.87 2.61
CA THR A 54 -5.04 6.21 3.23
C THR A 54 -6.13 7.20 2.82
N SER A 55 -6.98 6.86 1.85
CA SER A 55 -8.07 7.74 1.38
C SER A 55 -9.42 7.43 2.03
N PHE A 56 -9.50 6.39 2.84
CA PHE A 56 -10.73 5.97 3.50
C PHE A 56 -10.50 5.71 4.98
N GLU A 57 -11.44 6.16 5.80
CA GLU A 57 -11.42 5.86 7.23
C GLU A 57 -11.59 4.37 7.48
N ALA A 58 -10.84 3.85 8.46
CA ALA A 58 -10.99 2.46 8.89
C ALA A 58 -12.38 2.25 9.49
N ALA A 59 -13.07 1.20 9.07
CA ALA A 59 -14.35 0.83 9.66
C ALA A 59 -14.19 0.42 11.14
N PRO A 60 -15.20 0.66 12.00
CA PRO A 60 -15.18 0.18 13.37
C PRO A 60 -15.00 -1.35 13.44
N THR A 61 -14.20 -1.83 14.40
CA THR A 61 -13.91 -3.26 14.59
C THR A 61 -14.97 -3.99 15.44
N SER A 62 -15.99 -3.28 15.91
CA SER A 62 -17.08 -3.82 16.74
C SER A 62 -18.44 -3.26 16.31
N GLY A 63 -19.52 -3.95 16.70
CA GLY A 63 -20.91 -3.56 16.39
C GLY A 63 -21.47 -4.16 15.09
N GLY A 64 -20.63 -4.77 14.25
CA GLY A 64 -21.08 -5.54 13.09
C GLY A 64 -21.48 -6.98 13.44
N SER A 65 -22.40 -7.54 12.66
CA SER A 65 -22.77 -8.96 12.71
C SER A 65 -22.84 -9.50 11.28
N ALA A 66 -22.19 -10.64 11.02
CA ALA A 66 -22.20 -11.30 9.73
C ALA A 66 -22.20 -12.83 9.93
N SER A 67 -22.83 -13.56 9.01
CA SER A 67 -22.83 -15.02 9.02
C SER A 67 -21.50 -15.57 8.49
N LEU A 68 -20.99 -16.62 9.13
CA LEU A 68 -19.83 -17.36 8.63
C LEU A 68 -20.30 -18.40 7.60
N GLU A 69 -19.78 -18.29 6.38
CA GLU A 69 -19.99 -19.28 5.32
C GLU A 69 -18.68 -20.02 5.02
N LYS A 70 -18.73 -21.35 5.02
CA LYS A 70 -17.56 -22.18 4.70
C LYS A 70 -17.53 -22.47 3.21
N LEU A 71 -16.47 -22.02 2.55
CA LEU A 71 -16.22 -22.29 1.13
C LEU A 71 -15.25 -23.47 0.98
N THR A 72 -15.51 -24.33 0.00
CA THR A 72 -14.59 -25.40 -0.41
C THR A 72 -13.65 -24.85 -1.48
N PRO A 73 -12.33 -24.79 -1.24
CA PRO A 73 -11.39 -24.30 -2.25
C PRO A 73 -11.31 -25.26 -3.44
N PRO A 74 -11.06 -24.76 -4.66
CA PRO A 74 -10.79 -25.62 -5.81
C PRO A 74 -9.47 -26.39 -5.61
N PRO A 75 -9.23 -27.46 -6.38
CA PRO A 75 -7.96 -28.15 -6.39
C PRO A 75 -6.78 -27.20 -6.68
N PRO A 76 -5.58 -27.47 -6.13
CA PRO A 76 -4.42 -26.63 -6.33
C PRO A 76 -3.98 -26.62 -7.79
N VAL A 77 -3.64 -25.44 -8.30
CA VAL A 77 -3.13 -25.26 -9.67
C VAL A 77 -1.68 -25.76 -9.81
N GLY A 78 -0.88 -25.68 -8.74
CA GLY A 78 0.48 -26.27 -8.70
C GLY A 78 1.56 -25.56 -9.53
N LEU A 79 1.27 -24.37 -10.09
CA LEU A 79 2.22 -23.62 -10.94
C LEU A 79 3.13 -22.65 -10.17
N SER A 80 2.83 -22.40 -8.90
CA SER A 80 3.63 -21.53 -8.03
C SER A 80 3.58 -22.06 -6.62
N GLU A 81 4.72 -22.05 -5.95
CA GLU A 81 4.85 -22.41 -4.54
C GLU A 81 5.47 -21.26 -3.75
N TRP A 82 5.03 -21.11 -2.50
CA TRP A 82 5.66 -20.22 -1.55
C TRP A 82 6.76 -20.99 -0.83
N ILE A 83 8.01 -20.52 -0.90
CA ILE A 83 9.18 -21.19 -0.32
C ILE A 83 9.58 -20.54 1.00
N GLU A 84 9.89 -19.24 0.95
CA GLU A 84 10.30 -18.47 2.11
C GLU A 84 9.85 -17.01 2.00
N GLN A 85 9.80 -16.34 3.15
CA GLN A 85 9.66 -14.89 3.23
C GLN A 85 10.62 -14.34 4.28
N LYS A 86 11.45 -13.37 3.88
CA LYS A 86 12.33 -12.61 4.77
C LYS A 86 11.69 -11.25 5.02
N LEU A 87 11.12 -11.08 6.21
CA LEU A 87 10.50 -9.84 6.64
C LEU A 87 11.53 -8.96 7.35
N THR A 88 11.56 -7.68 7.00
CA THR A 88 12.29 -6.67 7.79
C THR A 88 11.60 -6.56 9.16
N LYS A 89 12.26 -7.04 10.21
CA LYS A 89 11.74 -6.88 11.57
C LYS A 89 12.08 -5.47 12.05
N SER A 90 11.05 -4.75 12.48
CA SER A 90 11.17 -3.43 13.07
C SER A 90 10.24 -3.36 14.28
N ASP A 91 10.73 -2.82 15.39
CA ASP A 91 9.89 -2.52 16.55
C ASP A 91 9.13 -1.19 16.37
N ARG A 92 9.37 -0.48 15.26
CA ARG A 92 8.71 0.79 14.93
C ARG A 92 7.36 0.57 14.27
N PRO A 93 6.44 1.54 14.36
CA PRO A 93 5.17 1.50 13.64
C PRO A 93 5.35 1.22 12.15
N GLU A 94 4.37 0.54 11.56
CA GLU A 94 4.37 0.27 10.12
C GLU A 94 4.16 1.58 9.35
N LEU A 95 4.93 1.79 8.29
CA LEU A 95 5.07 3.07 7.60
C LEU A 95 3.76 3.62 7.01
N THR A 96 2.86 2.77 6.53
CA THR A 96 1.56 3.17 5.95
C THR A 96 0.50 3.50 6.99
N SER A 97 0.69 3.10 8.25
CA SER A 97 -0.25 3.32 9.37
C SER A 97 0.26 4.27 10.44
N ALA A 98 1.50 4.76 10.31
CA ALA A 98 2.11 5.64 11.27
C ALA A 98 1.52 7.07 11.21
N LYS A 99 1.27 7.66 12.38
CA LYS A 99 0.83 9.06 12.53
C LYS A 99 1.93 10.09 12.31
N VAL A 100 3.19 9.66 12.41
CA VAL A 100 4.36 10.51 12.19
C VAL A 100 5.36 9.69 11.39
N VAL A 101 5.93 10.31 10.36
CA VAL A 101 6.97 9.71 9.52
C VAL A 101 8.18 10.63 9.47
N VAL A 102 9.34 10.10 9.85
CA VAL A 102 10.64 10.76 9.69
C VAL A 102 11.32 10.17 8.47
N SER A 103 11.53 10.96 7.41
CA SER A 103 12.08 10.45 6.14
C SER A 103 13.51 10.92 5.86
N GLY A 104 14.34 9.97 5.42
CA GLY A 104 15.73 10.22 5.03
C GLY A 104 15.97 10.12 3.52
N GLY A 105 17.00 10.81 3.04
CA GLY A 105 17.40 10.77 1.64
C GLY A 105 18.91 10.72 1.43
N ARG A 106 19.34 10.90 0.17
CA ARG A 106 20.77 10.89 -0.21
C ARG A 106 21.64 11.86 0.61
N GLY A 107 21.05 12.94 1.13
CA GLY A 107 21.73 13.91 1.98
C GLY A 107 22.35 13.34 3.26
N LEU A 108 21.92 12.15 3.71
CA LEU A 108 22.51 11.46 4.86
C LEU A 108 23.88 10.85 4.55
N LYS A 109 24.27 10.72 3.28
CA LYS A 109 25.58 10.23 2.79
C LYS A 109 25.97 8.79 3.15
N SER A 110 25.41 8.17 4.19
CA SER A 110 25.63 6.77 4.56
C SER A 110 24.42 6.18 5.31
N GLY A 111 24.35 4.85 5.37
CA GLY A 111 23.37 4.13 6.21
C GLY A 111 23.62 4.30 7.72
N GLU A 112 24.87 4.54 8.14
CA GLU A 112 25.19 4.81 9.55
C GLU A 112 24.52 6.09 10.04
N ASN A 113 24.46 7.13 9.20
CA ASN A 113 23.82 8.40 9.54
C ASN A 113 22.29 8.31 9.64
N PHE A 114 21.66 7.23 9.15
CA PHE A 114 20.23 6.98 9.40
C PHE A 114 19.93 6.77 10.89
N LYS A 115 20.94 6.45 11.71
CA LYS A 115 20.80 6.41 13.17
C LYS A 115 20.22 7.70 13.73
N LEU A 116 20.57 8.86 13.17
CA LEU A 116 20.02 10.15 13.60
C LEU A 116 18.50 10.23 13.42
N LEU A 117 17.97 9.63 12.35
CA LEU A 117 16.53 9.58 12.08
C LEU A 117 15.84 8.55 12.96
N TYR A 118 16.50 7.41 13.24
CA TYR A 118 15.99 6.42 14.18
C TYR A 118 15.84 7.01 15.58
N ASP A 119 16.87 7.70 16.08
CA ASP A 119 16.85 8.32 17.41
C ASP A 119 15.74 9.40 17.51
N LEU A 120 15.52 10.19 16.46
CA LEU A 120 14.41 11.15 16.39
C LEU A 120 13.05 10.45 16.33
N ALA A 121 12.92 9.42 15.49
CA ALA A 121 11.67 8.69 15.32
C ALA A 121 11.24 8.01 16.62
N ASP A 122 12.18 7.52 17.43
CA ASP A 122 11.89 6.90 18.71
C ASP A 122 11.28 7.92 19.70
N GLN A 123 11.72 9.18 19.70
CA GLN A 123 11.11 10.25 20.52
C GLN A 123 9.68 10.59 20.09
N LEU A 124 9.38 10.44 18.80
CA LEU A 124 8.09 10.79 18.21
C LEU A 124 7.14 9.60 18.09
N HIS A 125 7.59 8.39 18.45
CA HIS A 125 6.90 7.14 18.15
C HIS A 125 6.52 7.06 16.64
N ALA A 126 7.45 7.47 15.79
CA ALA A 126 7.28 7.61 14.36
C ALA A 126 7.77 6.38 13.59
N ALA A 127 7.25 6.18 12.38
CA ALA A 127 7.90 5.31 11.40
C ALA A 127 9.04 6.06 10.69
N VAL A 128 9.97 5.31 10.09
CA VAL A 128 11.06 5.87 9.29
C VAL A 128 10.88 5.52 7.83
N GLY A 129 10.86 6.55 6.98
CA GLY A 129 10.75 6.44 5.53
C GLY A 129 12.05 6.81 4.81
N ALA A 130 12.10 6.52 3.52
CA ALA A 130 13.27 6.80 2.70
C ALA A 130 12.91 7.21 1.28
N SER A 131 13.74 8.08 0.69
CA SER A 131 13.69 8.33 -0.75
C SER A 131 14.30 7.17 -1.55
N ARG A 132 13.92 7.03 -2.83
CA ARG A 132 14.57 6.09 -3.76
C ARG A 132 16.10 6.21 -3.77
N ALA A 133 16.63 7.44 -3.72
CA ALA A 133 18.07 7.65 -3.75
C ALA A 133 18.82 7.09 -2.53
N ALA A 134 18.17 6.96 -1.37
CA ALA A 134 18.76 6.32 -0.20
C ALA A 134 18.72 4.79 -0.31
N VAL A 135 17.64 4.24 -0.90
CA VAL A 135 17.51 2.81 -1.18
C VAL A 135 18.52 2.36 -2.24
N ASP A 136 18.59 3.07 -3.36
CA ASP A 136 19.52 2.77 -4.46
C ASP A 136 21.00 2.88 -4.00
N ALA A 137 21.29 3.71 -2.99
CA ALA A 137 22.61 3.84 -2.38
C ALA A 137 22.90 2.77 -1.29
N GLY A 138 21.95 1.88 -0.99
CA GLY A 138 22.09 0.82 0.00
C GLY A 138 22.06 1.29 1.45
N PHE A 139 21.54 2.49 1.73
CA PHE A 139 21.48 3.02 3.11
C PHE A 139 20.41 2.33 3.95
N VAL A 140 19.31 1.93 3.29
CA VAL A 140 18.11 1.36 3.90
C VAL A 140 17.42 0.42 2.90
N PRO A 141 16.62 -0.55 3.37
CA PRO A 141 15.92 -1.49 2.49
C PRO A 141 14.76 -0.84 1.72
N ASN A 142 14.35 -1.47 0.62
CA ASN A 142 13.34 -0.93 -0.30
C ASN A 142 11.94 -0.80 0.32
N ASP A 143 11.61 -1.59 1.34
CA ASP A 143 10.33 -1.50 2.05
C ASP A 143 10.17 -0.20 2.85
N MET A 144 11.25 0.55 3.09
CA MET A 144 11.20 1.90 3.67
C MET A 144 10.94 2.99 2.61
N GLN A 145 10.93 2.66 1.32
CA GLN A 145 10.77 3.65 0.26
C GLN A 145 9.37 4.29 0.29
N VAL A 146 9.32 5.62 0.30
CA VAL A 146 8.09 6.41 0.16
C VAL A 146 8.04 7.03 -1.24
N GLY A 147 6.86 7.01 -1.86
CA GLY A 147 6.59 7.65 -3.15
C GLY A 147 5.96 6.70 -4.17
N GLN A 148 5.95 7.10 -5.44
CA GLN A 148 5.20 6.42 -6.51
C GLN A 148 5.50 4.92 -6.65
N THR A 149 6.76 4.51 -6.51
CA THR A 149 7.18 3.10 -6.63
C THR A 149 7.39 2.45 -5.26
N GLY A 150 7.03 3.14 -4.18
CA GLY A 150 7.17 2.69 -2.80
C GLY A 150 5.81 2.69 -2.09
N LYS A 151 5.84 2.93 -0.79
CA LYS A 151 4.64 3.09 0.04
C LYS A 151 4.06 4.49 -0.13
N ILE A 152 2.75 4.55 -0.19
CA ILE A 152 1.97 5.80 -0.08
C ILE A 152 1.63 5.96 1.41
N VAL A 153 1.91 7.14 1.95
CA VAL A 153 1.65 7.48 3.36
C VAL A 153 0.87 8.79 3.43
N ALA A 154 0.05 8.94 4.46
CA ALA A 154 -0.66 10.17 4.78
C ALA A 154 -0.68 10.36 6.31
N PRO A 155 0.50 10.52 6.95
CA PRO A 155 0.62 10.68 8.40
C PRO A 155 -0.03 11.97 8.90
#